data_AF-A0A4Q3WCA5-F1
#
_entry.id   AF-A0A4Q3WCA5-F1
#
_cell.length_a   1.000
_cell.length_b   1.000
_cell.length_c   1.000
_cell.angle_alpha   90.00
_cell.angle_beta   90.00
_cell.angle_gamma   90.00
#
_symmetry.space_group_name_H-M   'P 1'
#
loop_
_entity.id
_entity.type
_entity.pdbx_description
1 polymer ?
#
loop_
_entity_poly.entity_id
_entity_poly.type
_entity_poly.pdbx_seq_one_letter_code
_entity_poly.pdbx_strand_id
1 'polypeptide(L)'
;MDETYRLKALDQLAAMRMLVKAMLLLRFLRKYDPNQPRAPAGQPDGGRWVNWARPSKVAGPYNEANRAKCETLYEQDTFQCSFVASARSRQACFEQAMVRHTDCMKGLPIPGLIYYLGQR
;
A
#
# COMPACT_ATOMS: atom_id res chain seq x y z
N MET A 1 -9.58 -32.33 42.37
CA MET A 1 -9.76 -32.55 40.92
C MET A 1 -8.81 -33.66 40.51
N ASP A 2 -9.36 -34.75 40.00
CA ASP A 2 -8.63 -36.01 39.81
C ASP A 2 -7.75 -35.97 38.54
N GLU A 3 -6.51 -36.48 38.65
CA GLU A 3 -5.42 -36.31 37.68
C GLU A 3 -5.75 -36.90 36.31
N THR A 4 -6.62 -37.91 36.30
CA THR A 4 -7.19 -38.54 35.12
C THR A 4 -7.98 -37.56 34.24
N TYR A 5 -8.70 -36.60 34.84
CA TYR A 5 -9.46 -35.59 34.11
C TYR A 5 -8.54 -34.56 33.46
N ARG A 6 -7.42 -34.23 34.11
CA ARG A 6 -6.42 -33.31 33.57
C ARG A 6 -5.75 -33.89 32.33
N LEU A 7 -5.39 -35.17 32.36
CA LEU A 7 -4.80 -35.85 31.20
C LEU A 7 -5.77 -35.92 30.02
N LYS A 8 -7.04 -36.25 30.27
CA LYS A 8 -8.09 -36.24 29.23
C LYS A 8 -8.28 -34.85 28.62
N ALA A 9 -8.26 -33.79 29.43
CA ALA A 9 -8.38 -32.42 28.93
C ALA A 9 -7.19 -32.02 28.05
N LEU A 10 -5.96 -32.42 28.41
CA LEU A 10 -4.77 -32.14 27.62
C LEU A 10 -4.78 -32.89 26.28
N ASP A 11 -5.23 -34.15 26.27
CA ASP A 11 -5.39 -34.94 25.05
C ASP A 11 -6.44 -34.32 24.11
N GLN A 12 -7.59 -33.92 24.65
CA GLN A 12 -8.62 -33.20 23.90
C GLN A 12 -8.10 -31.88 23.31
N LEU A 13 -7.31 -31.13 24.06
CA LEU A 13 -6.68 -29.89 23.57
C LEU A 13 -5.69 -30.18 22.43
N ALA A 14 -4.90 -31.25 22.53
CA ALA A 14 -3.99 -31.68 21.46
C ALA A 14 -4.75 -32.08 20.20
N ALA A 15 -5.82 -32.88 20.33
CA ALA A 15 -6.68 -33.29 19.23
C ALA A 15 -7.32 -32.09 18.52
N MET A 16 -7.90 -31.15 19.29
CA MET A 16 -8.52 -29.94 18.74
C MET A 16 -7.51 -29.06 17.98
N ARG A 17 -6.28 -28.92 18.50
CA ARG A 17 -5.21 -28.19 17.80
C ARG A 17 -4.84 -28.83 16.46
N MET A 18 -4.76 -30.15 16.41
CA MET A 18 -4.46 -30.87 15.17
C MET A 18 -5.59 -30.70 14.13
N LEU A 19 -6.85 -30.78 14.56
CA LEU A 19 -8.00 -30.56 13.68
C LEU A 19 -8.02 -29.15 13.08
N VAL A 20 -7.74 -28.11 13.88
CA VAL A 20 -7.66 -26.73 13.38
C VAL A 20 -6.54 -26.57 12.36
N LYS A 21 -5.34 -27.12 12.64
CA LYS A 21 -4.22 -27.07 11.68
C LYS A 21 -4.56 -27.80 10.38
N ALA A 22 -5.22 -28.95 10.44
CA ALA A 22 -5.66 -29.70 9.27
C ALA A 22 -6.68 -28.90 8.43
N MET A 23 -7.66 -28.26 9.07
CA MET A 23 -8.64 -27.40 8.38
C MET A 23 -7.97 -26.22 7.67
N LEU A 24 -6.99 -25.57 8.32
CA LEU A 24 -6.23 -24.48 7.71
C LEU A 24 -5.41 -24.97 6.51
N LEU A 25 -4.75 -26.12 6.63
CA LEU A 25 -3.99 -26.73 5.54
C LEU A 25 -4.89 -27.05 4.34
N LEU A 26 -6.06 -27.65 4.56
CA LEU A 26 -7.04 -27.91 3.50
C LEU A 26 -7.52 -26.62 2.82
N ARG A 27 -7.71 -25.54 3.58
CA ARG A 27 -8.05 -24.21 3.04
C ARG A 27 -6.93 -23.66 2.16
N PHE A 28 -5.68 -23.80 2.56
CA PHE A 28 -4.53 -23.37 1.77
C PHE A 28 -4.40 -24.22 0.49
N LEU A 29 -4.54 -25.53 0.59
CA LEU A 29 -4.48 -26.43 -0.57
C LEU A 29 -5.59 -26.15 -1.59
N ARG A 30 -6.80 -25.73 -1.17
CA ARG A 30 -7.85 -25.29 -2.12
C ARG A 30 -7.46 -24.06 -2.93
N LYS A 31 -6.66 -23.17 -2.36
CA LYS A 31 -6.18 -21.96 -3.05
C LYS A 31 -4.92 -22.23 -3.87
N TYR A 32 -4.16 -23.25 -3.50
CA TYR A 32 -2.91 -23.62 -4.16
C TYR A 32 -3.17 -24.41 -5.43
N ASP A 33 -2.75 -23.88 -6.57
CA ASP A 33 -2.63 -24.63 -7.82
C ASP A 33 -1.13 -24.69 -8.17
N PRO A 34 -0.51 -25.89 -8.27
CA PRO A 34 0.89 -26.02 -8.64
C PRO A 34 1.20 -25.50 -10.06
N ASN A 35 0.19 -25.43 -10.93
CA ASN A 35 0.28 -24.93 -12.30
C ASN A 35 -0.14 -23.46 -12.42
N GLN A 36 -0.43 -22.77 -11.31
CA GLN A 36 -0.75 -21.35 -11.36
C GLN A 36 0.42 -20.56 -11.97
N PRO A 37 0.16 -19.61 -12.89
CA PRO A 37 1.22 -18.83 -13.52
C PRO A 37 1.98 -18.05 -12.45
N ARG A 38 3.26 -18.37 -12.27
CA ARG A 38 4.13 -17.57 -11.41
C ARG A 38 4.36 -16.23 -12.09
N ALA A 39 4.28 -15.14 -11.33
CA ALA A 39 4.69 -13.85 -11.84
C ALA A 39 6.15 -13.98 -12.32
N PRO A 40 6.49 -13.46 -13.52
CA PRO A 40 7.86 -13.45 -13.99
C PRO A 40 8.75 -12.67 -13.00
N ALA A 41 10.05 -12.95 -13.00
CA ALA A 41 11.00 -12.10 -12.30
C ALA A 41 10.80 -10.63 -12.74
N GLY A 42 10.74 -9.70 -11.78
CA GLY A 42 10.50 -8.29 -12.05
C GLY A 42 11.54 -7.71 -13.00
N GLN A 43 11.14 -6.71 -13.80
CA GLN A 43 12.07 -5.99 -14.68
C GLN A 43 12.87 -4.96 -13.86
N PRO A 44 14.16 -4.75 -14.16
CA PRO A 44 15.00 -3.76 -13.48
C PRO A 44 14.47 -2.33 -13.59
N ASP A 45 13.68 -2.06 -14.64
CA ASP A 45 13.14 -0.73 -14.96
C ASP A 45 11.88 -0.39 -14.15
N GLY A 46 11.50 -1.24 -13.17
CA GLY A 46 10.30 -1.05 -12.35
C GLY A 46 8.98 -1.22 -13.11
N GLY A 47 9.03 -1.82 -14.31
CA GLY A 47 7.88 -2.06 -15.19
C GLY A 47 6.79 -2.97 -14.61
N ARG A 48 5.63 -2.98 -15.27
CA ARG A 48 4.38 -3.63 -14.82
C ARG A 48 4.59 -5.04 -14.28
N TRP A 49 4.07 -5.26 -13.08
CA TRP A 49 3.84 -6.58 -12.53
C TRP A 49 2.62 -7.16 -13.27
N VAL A 50 2.86 -8.07 -14.22
CA VAL A 50 1.89 -8.84 -15.03
C VAL A 50 0.98 -8.10 -16.03
N ASN A 51 0.98 -8.59 -17.28
CA ASN A 51 0.28 -8.05 -18.45
C ASN A 51 -1.17 -8.57 -18.58
N TRP A 52 -1.88 -8.82 -17.47
CA TRP A 52 -3.26 -9.28 -17.58
C TRP A 52 -4.11 -8.14 -18.13
N ALA A 53 -4.77 -8.40 -19.25
CA ALA A 53 -5.48 -7.46 -20.13
C ALA A 53 -6.71 -6.78 -19.49
N ARG A 54 -6.50 -6.04 -18.40
CA ARG A 54 -7.38 -4.98 -17.95
C ARG A 54 -6.50 -3.75 -17.75
N PRO A 55 -6.87 -2.57 -18.31
CA PRO A 55 -6.24 -1.33 -17.94
C PRO A 55 -6.57 -1.10 -16.47
N SER A 56 -5.72 -1.65 -15.61
CA SER A 56 -5.72 -1.37 -14.20
C SER A 56 -5.61 0.14 -14.08
N LYS A 57 -6.55 0.80 -13.38
CA LYS A 57 -6.44 2.21 -12.95
C LYS A 57 -5.32 2.38 -11.92
N VAL A 58 -4.18 1.76 -12.17
CA VAL A 58 -2.96 1.81 -11.40
C VAL A 58 -2.25 3.07 -11.87
N ALA A 59 -1.65 3.78 -10.91
CA ALA A 59 -0.96 5.05 -11.06
C ALA A 59 -0.49 5.30 -12.50
N GLY A 60 -0.95 6.41 -13.09
CA GLY A 60 -0.52 6.83 -14.42
C GLY A 60 1.02 6.75 -14.54
N PRO A 61 1.55 6.54 -15.75
CA PRO A 61 2.97 6.32 -15.95
C PRO A 61 3.78 7.42 -15.27
N TYR A 62 4.62 7.03 -14.31
CA TYR A 62 5.56 7.93 -13.67
C TYR A 62 6.59 8.33 -14.72
N ASN A 63 6.65 9.62 -15.05
CA ASN A 63 7.55 10.13 -16.08
C ASN A 63 8.86 10.59 -15.43
N GLU A 64 9.90 9.75 -15.53
CA GLU A 64 11.22 10.06 -14.99
C GLU A 64 11.84 11.33 -15.62
N ALA A 65 11.48 11.67 -16.86
CA ALA A 65 11.95 12.91 -17.49
C ALA A 65 11.42 14.18 -16.78
N ASN A 66 10.29 14.08 -16.09
CA ASN A 66 9.74 15.20 -15.31
C ASN A 66 10.35 15.30 -13.90
N ARG A 67 11.17 14.34 -13.48
CA ARG A 67 11.62 14.21 -12.09
C ARG A 67 12.25 15.48 -11.55
N ALA A 68 13.24 16.05 -12.25
CA ALA A 68 13.93 17.26 -11.81
C ALA A 68 12.96 18.45 -11.61
N LYS A 69 11.97 18.59 -12.50
CA LYS A 69 10.93 19.62 -12.40
C LYS A 69 10.01 19.38 -11.20
N CYS A 70 9.59 18.14 -10.99
CA CYS A 70 8.68 17.79 -9.90
C CYS A 70 9.38 17.86 -8.53
N GLU A 71 10.64 17.47 -8.44
CA GLU A 71 11.47 17.66 -7.24
C GLU A 71 11.59 19.15 -6.90
N THR A 72 11.90 20.01 -7.88
CA THR A 72 11.95 21.46 -7.68
C THR A 72 10.61 22.02 -7.19
N LEU A 73 9.48 21.56 -7.76
CA LEU A 73 8.13 21.94 -7.32
C LEU A 73 7.90 21.56 -5.85
N TYR A 74 8.30 20.34 -5.47
CA TYR A 74 8.13 19.84 -4.12
C TYR A 74 9.01 20.59 -3.11
N GLU A 75 10.24 20.95 -3.47
CA GLU A 75 11.12 21.80 -2.66
C GLU A 75 10.50 23.18 -2.42
N GLN A 76 9.91 23.80 -3.45
CA GLN A 76 9.22 25.08 -3.32
C GLN A 76 7.97 24.98 -2.42
N ASP A 77 7.15 23.95 -2.63
CA ASP A 77 5.94 23.73 -1.83
C ASP A 77 6.30 23.45 -0.36
N THR A 78 7.30 22.60 -0.09
CA THR A 78 7.75 22.29 1.27
C THR A 78 8.36 23.51 1.97
N PHE A 79 9.11 24.35 1.23
CA PHE A 79 9.58 25.64 1.73
C PHE A 79 8.40 26.52 2.13
N GLN A 80 7.36 26.67 1.29
CA GLN A 80 6.16 27.44 1.65
C GLN A 80 5.44 26.87 2.87
N CYS A 81 5.30 25.53 2.95
CA CYS A 81 4.64 24.87 4.07
C CYS A 81 5.38 25.08 5.40
N SER A 82 6.71 25.28 5.37
CA SER A 82 7.51 25.54 6.57
C SER A 82 7.12 26.83 7.30
N PHE A 83 6.60 27.83 6.57
CA PHE A 83 6.15 29.11 7.12
C PHE A 83 4.69 29.10 7.61
N VAL A 84 3.97 27.99 7.44
CA VAL A 84 2.56 27.89 7.88
C VAL A 84 2.51 27.78 9.41
N ALA A 85 1.91 28.77 10.07
CA ALA A 85 1.89 28.89 11.53
C ALA A 85 1.06 27.81 12.23
N SER A 86 -0.15 27.55 11.73
CA SER A 86 -1.05 26.54 12.31
C SER A 86 -0.56 25.13 11.98
N ALA A 87 -0.41 24.27 12.99
CA ALA A 87 0.00 22.88 12.81
C ALA A 87 -0.94 22.11 11.88
N ARG A 88 -2.25 22.33 11.99
CA ARG A 88 -3.26 21.68 11.14
C ARG A 88 -3.14 22.12 9.69
N SER A 89 -2.98 23.43 9.45
CA SER A 89 -2.80 23.97 8.11
C SER A 89 -1.46 23.57 7.51
N ARG A 90 -0.41 23.47 8.34
CA ARG A 90 0.90 22.99 7.93
C ARG A 90 0.84 21.54 7.44
N GLN A 91 0.15 20.69 8.19
CA GLN A 91 -0.06 19.29 7.78
C GLN A 91 -0.83 19.21 6.44
N ALA A 92 -1.94 19.94 6.32
CA ALA A 92 -2.71 19.98 5.07
C ALA A 92 -1.87 20.52 3.88
N CYS A 93 -0.96 21.46 4.14
CA CYS A 93 -0.02 21.96 3.14
C CYS A 93 0.92 20.87 2.63
N PHE A 94 1.55 20.12 3.54
CA PHE A 94 2.44 19.01 3.15
C PHE A 94 1.70 17.88 2.43
N GLU A 95 0.46 17.59 2.84
CA GLU A 95 -0.41 16.63 2.14
C GLU A 95 -0.68 17.08 0.69
N GLN A 96 -1.05 18.35 0.50
CA GLN A 96 -1.30 18.91 -0.83
C GLN A 96 -0.03 19.01 -1.68
N ALA A 97 1.13 19.32 -1.09
CA ALA A 97 2.42 19.33 -1.77
C ALA A 97 2.78 17.95 -2.32
N MET A 98 2.52 16.88 -1.55
CA MET A 98 2.71 15.51 -2.02
C MET A 98 1.77 15.16 -3.18
N VAL A 99 0.50 15.56 -3.11
CA VAL A 99 -0.45 15.36 -4.22
C VAL A 99 0.07 16.03 -5.50
N ARG A 100 0.47 17.30 -5.41
CA ARG A 100 1.04 18.08 -6.51
C ARG A 100 2.28 17.42 -7.11
N HIS A 101 3.19 16.93 -6.27
CA HIS A 101 4.37 16.18 -6.73
C HIS A 101 3.96 14.92 -7.51
N THR A 102 3.02 14.13 -6.98
CA THR A 102 2.60 12.90 -7.66
C THR A 102 1.85 13.17 -8.97
N ASP A 103 1.05 14.23 -9.04
CA ASP A 103 0.35 14.63 -10.26
C ASP A 103 1.33 15.16 -11.31
N CYS A 104 2.35 15.91 -10.90
CA CYS A 104 3.46 16.33 -11.75
C CYS A 104 4.18 15.12 -12.36
N MET A 105 4.52 14.12 -11.56
CA MET A 105 5.19 12.90 -12.03
C MET A 105 4.32 12.09 -13.00
N LYS A 106 3.00 12.11 -12.84
CA LYS A 106 2.04 11.45 -13.73
C LYS A 106 1.66 12.27 -14.97
N GLY A 107 2.13 13.52 -15.08
CA GLY A 107 1.72 14.45 -16.13
C GLY A 107 0.24 14.88 -16.04
N LEU A 108 -0.35 14.81 -14.84
CA LEU A 108 -1.71 15.28 -14.58
C LEU A 108 -1.71 16.80 -14.30
N PRO A 109 -2.86 17.48 -14.46
CA PRO A 109 -3.00 18.88 -14.06
C PRO A 109 -2.64 19.07 -12.58
N ILE A 110 -1.71 19.98 -12.29
CA ILE A 110 -1.20 20.20 -10.92
C ILE A 110 -2.20 21.08 -10.16
N PRO A 111 -2.83 20.59 -9.08
CA PRO A 111 -3.79 21.38 -8.31
C PRO A 111 -3.08 22.51 -7.54
N GLY A 112 -3.79 23.58 -7.18
CA GLY A 112 -3.22 24.66 -6.36
C GLY A 112 -2.79 24.18 -4.97
N LEU A 113 -1.81 24.87 -4.36
CA LEU A 113 -1.38 24.61 -2.98
C LEU A 113 -2.33 25.30 -2.00
N ILE A 114 -3.53 24.74 -1.83
CA ILE A 114 -4.57 25.27 -0.93
C ILE A 114 -4.55 24.49 0.39
N TYR A 115 -4.14 25.14 1.47
CA TYR A 115 -3.97 24.53 2.81
C TYR A 115 -4.72 25.24 3.93
N TYR A 116 -5.46 26.30 3.58
CA TYR A 116 -6.42 26.95 4.47
C TYR A 116 -7.73 26.15 4.40
N LEU A 117 -7.86 25.12 5.24
CA LEU A 117 -9.13 24.41 5.32
C LEU A 117 -10.19 25.27 6.01
N GLY A 118 -11.14 25.71 5.22
CA GLY A 118 -12.40 26.32 5.63
C GLY A 118 -13.37 26.53 4.48
N GLN A 119 -13.50 25.58 3.54
CA GLN A 119 -14.61 25.58 2.57
C GLN A 119 -15.09 24.14 2.32
N ARG A 120 -16.10 23.73 3.10
CA ARG A 120 -17.26 22.99 2.59
C ARG A 120 -18.47 23.89 2.80
#